data_AF-A0A4Q2VWR4-F1
#
_entry.id   AF-A0A4Q2VWR4-F1
#
_cell.length_a   1.000
_cell.length_b   1.000
_cell.length_c   1.000
_cell.angle_alpha   90.00
_cell.angle_beta   90.00
_cell.angle_gamma   90.00
#
_symmetry.space_group_name_H-M   'P 1'
#
loop_
_entity.id
_entity.type
_entity.pdbx_description
1 polymer ?
#
loop_
_entity_poly.entity_id
_entity_poly.type
_entity_poly.pdbx_seq_one_letter_code
_entity_poly.pdbx_strand_id
1 'polypeptide(L)'
;MASRISSDINQDVYLDIVMALWSWDLSQPCNERRPHACIHQRCIGGRIPQLQRYFAYYKAIVSTYMDATSATTRRIRTHGDLFHIISILKTNPDATLLELCRLIDQCTGSQTADGTRTVDAVALGVKTLLMVDPSALHHSSDRLEKGTYRIHWKEDVPFSKYIQDSFPLGNHSILSYDNSESFADVKKELKAVNLKKRLGITIRATSDIRNHLHFDRKNNFLEVYHYTSFLKEQLRVTRDVGDCSSPSSSLKR
;
A
#
# COMPACT_ATOMS: atom_id res chain seq x y z
N MET A 1 -14.79 23.36 -0.21
CA MET A 1 -14.86 22.86 -1.59
C MET A 1 -13.97 21.64 -1.69
N ALA A 2 -14.51 20.46 -1.97
CA ALA A 2 -13.68 19.26 -2.14
C ALA A 2 -12.79 19.43 -3.39
N SER A 3 -11.48 19.21 -3.25
CA SER A 3 -10.55 19.24 -4.38
C SER A 3 -10.90 18.13 -5.36
N ARG A 4 -11.11 18.47 -6.63
CA ARG A 4 -11.29 17.47 -7.70
C ARG A 4 -10.08 16.54 -7.71
N ILE A 5 -10.30 15.26 -8.02
CA ILE A 5 -9.19 14.33 -8.17
C ILE A 5 -8.34 14.81 -9.35
N SER A 6 -7.07 15.07 -9.06
CA SER A 6 -6.11 15.57 -10.02
C SER A 6 -4.75 14.97 -9.74
N SER A 7 -3.95 14.85 -10.79
CA SER A 7 -2.51 14.62 -10.65
C SER A 7 -1.80 15.82 -10.03
N ASP A 8 -2.41 17.00 -10.06
CA ASP A 8 -1.88 18.22 -9.42
C ASP A 8 -2.35 18.30 -7.98
N ILE A 9 -1.58 17.62 -7.13
CA ILE A 9 -1.82 17.49 -5.70
C ILE A 9 -1.11 18.64 -4.98
N ASN A 10 -1.87 19.44 -4.26
CA ASN A 10 -1.33 20.51 -3.42
C ASN A 10 -0.97 19.99 -2.01
N GLN A 11 -0.36 20.85 -1.20
CA GLN A 11 0.07 20.49 0.15
C GLN A 11 -1.09 20.10 1.08
N ASP A 12 -2.29 20.67 0.87
CA ASP A 12 -3.47 20.33 1.67
C ASP A 12 -3.92 18.88 1.43
N VAL A 13 -3.93 18.42 0.17
CA VAL A 13 -4.26 17.03 -0.14
C VAL A 13 -3.21 16.06 0.42
N TYR A 14 -1.93 16.45 0.49
CA TYR A 14 -0.91 15.64 1.18
C TYR A 14 -1.16 15.52 2.68
N LEU A 15 -1.69 16.56 3.32
CA LEU A 15 -2.11 16.49 4.72
C LEU A 15 -3.36 15.61 4.88
N ASP A 16 -4.34 15.76 3.99
CA ASP A 16 -5.58 14.99 4.05
C ASP A 16 -5.34 13.48 3.86
N ILE A 17 -4.45 13.09 2.95
CA ILE A 17 -4.13 11.66 2.76
C ILE A 17 -3.40 11.07 3.97
N VAL A 18 -2.43 11.77 4.56
CA VAL A 18 -1.74 11.23 5.74
C VAL A 18 -2.67 11.14 6.96
N MET A 19 -3.63 12.05 7.08
CA MET A 19 -4.71 11.96 8.06
C MET A 19 -5.61 10.75 7.80
N ALA A 20 -6.03 10.53 6.55
CA ALA A 20 -6.88 9.39 6.20
C ALA A 20 -6.18 8.04 6.46
N LEU A 21 -4.88 7.95 6.17
CA LEU A 21 -4.10 6.72 6.34
C LEU A 21 -3.77 6.42 7.80
N TRP A 22 -3.22 7.40 8.52
CA TRP A 22 -2.56 7.17 9.81
C TRP A 22 -3.20 7.91 10.97
N SER A 23 -4.36 8.53 10.75
CA SER A 23 -5.15 9.20 11.79
C SER A 23 -4.30 10.21 12.59
N TRP A 24 -3.40 10.93 11.91
CA TRP A 24 -2.46 11.85 12.55
C TRP A 24 -3.21 12.91 13.36
N ASP A 25 -2.88 13.02 14.65
CA ASP A 25 -3.49 13.98 15.54
C ASP A 25 -2.94 15.40 15.28
N LEU A 26 -3.78 16.28 14.75
CA LEU A 26 -3.45 17.69 14.50
C LEU A 26 -3.53 18.55 15.78
N SER A 27 -3.96 18.00 16.92
CA SER A 27 -4.15 18.77 18.16
C SER A 27 -2.85 19.26 18.78
N GLN A 28 -1.69 18.72 18.38
CA GLN A 28 -0.41 19.19 18.90
C GLN A 28 0.03 20.48 18.19
N PRO A 29 0.59 21.48 18.90
CA PRO A 29 1.00 22.77 18.32
C PRO A 29 2.01 22.65 17.17
N CYS A 30 2.75 21.54 17.12
CA CYS A 30 3.72 21.23 16.07
C CYS A 30 3.07 20.69 14.77
N ASN A 31 1.77 20.40 14.80
CA ASN A 31 1.00 19.73 13.76
C ASN A 31 -0.01 20.66 13.06
N GLU A 32 0.11 21.98 13.25
CA GLU A 32 -0.69 22.96 12.49
C GLU A 32 -0.47 22.80 10.96
N ARG A 33 -1.50 23.12 10.16
CA ARG A 33 -1.47 22.98 8.68
C ARG A 33 -0.26 23.67 8.00
N ARG A 34 0.38 24.60 8.71
CA ARG A 34 1.68 25.17 8.35
C ARG A 34 2.72 24.66 9.36
N PRO A 35 3.40 23.54 9.09
CA PRO A 35 4.38 23.02 10.01
C PRO A 35 5.52 24.02 10.19
N HIS A 36 5.65 24.56 11.40
CA HIS A 36 6.89 25.21 11.81
C HIS A 36 8.01 24.17 11.80
N ALA A 37 9.25 24.58 11.53
CA ALA A 37 10.43 23.71 11.51
C ALA A 37 10.67 23.10 12.90
N CYS A 38 9.95 22.03 13.22
CA CYS A 38 10.05 21.32 14.47
C CYS A 38 10.99 20.12 14.26
N ILE A 39 12.07 20.11 15.05
CA ILE A 39 13.13 19.10 14.97
C ILE A 39 12.71 17.78 15.67
N HIS A 40 11.56 17.76 16.32
CA HIS A 40 11.11 16.61 17.10
C HIS A 40 10.65 15.45 16.19
N GLN A 41 11.17 14.24 16.40
CA GLN A 41 10.85 13.05 15.59
C GLN A 41 9.35 12.66 15.59
N ARG A 42 8.56 13.20 16.53
CA ARG A 42 7.11 13.00 16.64
C ARG A 42 6.30 14.04 15.88
N CYS A 43 6.91 15.15 15.46
CA CYS A 43 6.22 16.22 14.76
C CYS A 43 5.88 15.81 13.31
N ILE A 44 4.69 16.19 12.85
CA ILE A 44 4.23 16.01 11.46
C ILE A 44 5.14 16.76 10.47
N GLY A 45 5.59 17.97 10.82
CA GLY A 45 6.42 18.83 9.97
C GLY A 45 7.75 18.21 9.53
N GLY A 46 8.39 17.44 10.41
CA GLY A 46 9.63 16.71 10.07
C GLY A 46 9.40 15.39 9.32
N ARG A 47 8.16 14.87 9.31
CA ARG A 47 7.80 13.57 8.71
C ARG A 47 7.29 13.71 7.28
N ILE A 48 6.53 14.75 6.96
CA ILE A 48 6.01 15.02 5.60
C ILE A 48 7.13 15.04 4.54
N PRO A 49 8.28 15.71 4.75
CA PRO A 49 9.37 15.69 3.77
C PRO A 49 9.94 14.28 3.51
N GLN A 50 9.85 13.37 4.49
CA GLN A 50 10.33 11.99 4.32
C GLN A 50 9.39 11.15 3.44
N LEU A 51 8.14 11.60 3.25
CA LEU A 51 7.10 10.91 2.49
C LEU A 51 7.02 11.33 1.02
N GLN A 52 7.93 12.18 0.55
CA GLN A 52 7.97 12.66 -0.84
C GLN A 52 7.85 11.53 -1.89
N ARG A 53 8.53 10.39 -1.67
CA ARG A 53 8.40 9.23 -2.55
C ARG A 53 6.99 8.65 -2.55
N TYR A 54 6.37 8.50 -1.38
CA TYR A 54 4.99 8.03 -1.27
C TYR A 54 4.02 8.96 -1.99
N PHE A 55 4.21 10.29 -1.86
CA PHE A 55 3.38 11.26 -2.59
C PHE A 55 3.54 11.16 -4.11
N ALA A 56 4.76 10.92 -4.60
CA ALA A 56 4.98 10.64 -6.03
C ALA A 56 4.28 9.35 -6.48
N TYR A 57 4.34 8.29 -5.67
CA TYR A 57 3.60 7.04 -5.91
C TYR A 57 2.08 7.28 -5.94
N TYR A 58 1.56 8.02 -4.97
CA TYR A 58 0.14 8.35 -4.87
C TYR A 58 -0.33 9.12 -6.11
N LYS A 59 0.42 10.14 -6.53
CA LYS A 59 0.17 10.89 -7.78
C LYS A 59 0.14 9.94 -8.98
N ALA A 60 1.07 8.99 -9.07
CA ALA A 60 1.14 8.05 -10.18
C ALA A 60 -0.08 7.13 -10.23
N ILE A 61 -0.47 6.48 -9.12
CA ILE A 61 -1.61 5.55 -9.12
C ILE A 61 -2.94 6.26 -9.36
N VAL A 62 -3.09 7.50 -8.88
CA VAL A 62 -4.25 8.34 -9.17
C VAL A 62 -4.30 8.68 -10.66
N SER A 63 -3.17 9.08 -11.24
CA SER A 63 -3.09 9.39 -12.68
C SER A 63 -3.45 8.17 -13.52
N THR A 64 -2.88 6.99 -13.22
CA THR A 64 -3.23 5.73 -13.91
C THR A 64 -4.72 5.41 -13.81
N TYR A 65 -5.34 5.59 -12.65
CA TYR A 65 -6.78 5.39 -12.48
C TYR A 65 -7.59 6.38 -13.33
N MET A 66 -7.17 7.64 -13.36
CA MET A 66 -7.82 8.67 -14.18
C MET A 66 -7.69 8.40 -15.68
N ASP A 67 -6.56 7.86 -16.13
CA ASP A 67 -6.34 7.53 -17.54
C ASP A 67 -7.14 6.28 -17.95
N ALA A 68 -7.27 5.31 -17.05
CA ALA A 68 -8.01 4.07 -17.29
C ALA A 68 -9.54 4.24 -17.22
N THR A 69 -10.06 5.33 -16.64
CA THR A 69 -11.50 5.52 -16.41
C THR A 69 -12.03 6.78 -17.06
N SER A 70 -13.21 6.72 -17.69
CA SER A 70 -13.84 7.92 -18.26
C SER A 70 -14.33 8.89 -17.18
N ALA A 71 -14.21 10.20 -17.43
CA ALA A 71 -14.58 11.25 -16.47
C ALA A 71 -16.08 11.22 -16.09
N THR A 72 -16.95 10.76 -16.99
CA THR A 72 -18.40 10.69 -16.75
C THR A 72 -18.80 9.48 -15.93
N THR A 73 -18.00 8.42 -15.99
CA THR A 73 -18.33 7.11 -15.43
C THR A 73 -17.48 6.71 -14.24
N ARG A 74 -16.34 7.38 -14.02
CA ARG A 74 -15.43 7.07 -12.92
C ARG A 74 -16.11 7.26 -11.57
N ARG A 75 -15.74 6.39 -10.64
CA ARG A 75 -16.35 6.39 -9.33
C ARG A 75 -15.70 7.40 -8.39
N ILE A 76 -14.39 7.56 -8.48
CA ILE A 76 -13.64 8.52 -7.67
C ILE A 76 -13.53 9.82 -8.47
N ARG A 77 -14.19 10.89 -8.01
CA ARG A 77 -14.20 12.22 -8.63
C ARG A 77 -13.41 13.24 -7.83
N THR A 78 -13.24 13.01 -6.53
CA THR A 78 -12.47 13.84 -5.60
C THR A 78 -11.49 12.99 -4.82
N HIS A 79 -10.45 13.61 -4.26
CA HIS A 79 -9.59 12.92 -3.29
C HIS A 79 -10.38 12.51 -2.03
N GLY A 80 -11.42 13.28 -1.68
CA GLY A 80 -12.34 12.93 -0.59
C GLY A 80 -13.08 11.62 -0.82
N ASP A 81 -13.46 11.30 -2.06
CA ASP A 81 -14.12 10.03 -2.39
C ASP A 81 -13.15 8.85 -2.13
N LEU A 82 -11.88 9.01 -2.48
CA LEU A 82 -10.85 8.01 -2.19
C LEU A 82 -10.60 7.86 -0.68
N PHE A 83 -10.55 8.96 0.06
CA PHE A 83 -10.42 8.92 1.52
C PHE A 83 -11.62 8.24 2.18
N HIS A 84 -12.82 8.44 1.64
CA HIS A 84 -14.02 7.74 2.10
C HIS A 84 -13.94 6.23 1.84
N ILE A 85 -13.48 5.81 0.66
CA ILE A 85 -13.23 4.40 0.35
C ILE A 85 -12.20 3.81 1.33
N ILE A 86 -11.10 4.52 1.60
CA ILE A 86 -10.10 4.11 2.61
C ILE A 86 -10.75 3.94 3.98
N SER A 87 -11.62 4.87 4.39
CA SER A 87 -12.36 4.75 5.65
C SER A 87 -13.25 3.49 5.67
N ILE A 88 -13.97 3.19 4.58
CA ILE A 88 -14.80 1.98 4.48
C ILE A 88 -13.95 0.72 4.63
N LEU A 89 -12.79 0.65 3.95
CA LEU A 89 -11.85 -0.48 4.05
C LEU A 89 -11.34 -0.68 5.48
N LYS A 90 -10.98 0.42 6.16
CA LYS A 90 -10.49 0.39 7.55
C LYS A 90 -11.58 -0.03 8.53
N THR A 91 -12.81 0.45 8.38
CA THR A 91 -13.91 0.13 9.30
C THR A 91 -14.47 -1.28 9.09
N ASN A 92 -14.34 -1.84 7.89
CA ASN A 92 -14.93 -3.13 7.52
C ASN A 92 -13.87 -4.13 7.00
N PRO A 93 -12.80 -4.44 7.75
CA PRO A 93 -11.73 -5.31 7.27
C PRO A 93 -12.18 -6.75 7.07
N ASP A 94 -13.23 -7.20 7.74
CA ASP A 94 -13.74 -8.57 7.60
C ASP A 94 -14.85 -8.69 6.54
N ALA A 95 -15.20 -7.58 5.87
CA ALA A 95 -16.10 -7.60 4.73
C ALA A 95 -15.40 -8.17 3.49
N THR A 96 -16.16 -8.90 2.70
CA THR A 96 -15.75 -9.42 1.39
C THR A 96 -15.63 -8.30 0.38
N LEU A 97 -14.90 -8.53 -0.73
CA LEU A 97 -14.81 -7.56 -1.82
C LEU A 97 -16.19 -7.17 -2.36
N LEU A 98 -17.11 -8.14 -2.48
CA LEU A 98 -18.48 -7.89 -2.91
C LEU A 98 -19.25 -6.98 -1.94
N GLU A 99 -19.13 -7.22 -0.64
CA GLU A 99 -19.77 -6.39 0.39
C GLU A 99 -19.19 -4.97 0.43
N LEU A 100 -17.87 -4.84 0.30
CA LEU A 100 -17.20 -3.54 0.22
C LEU A 100 -17.66 -2.74 -1.00
N CYS A 101 -17.80 -3.39 -2.16
CA CYS A 101 -18.35 -2.75 -3.35
C CYS A 101 -19.78 -2.25 -3.10
N ARG A 102 -20.63 -3.07 -2.48
CA ARG A 102 -22.01 -2.68 -2.12
C ARG A 102 -22.06 -1.49 -1.16
N LEU A 103 -21.21 -1.47 -0.13
CA LEU A 103 -21.13 -0.34 0.80
C LEU A 103 -20.75 0.96 0.08
N ILE A 104 -19.78 0.89 -0.82
CA ILE A 104 -19.34 2.03 -1.63
C ILE A 104 -20.46 2.48 -2.59
N ASP A 105 -21.21 1.54 -3.19
CA ASP A 105 -22.39 1.80 -4.04
C ASP A 105 -23.52 2.51 -3.31
N GLN A 106 -23.89 2.03 -2.13
CA GLN A 106 -24.95 2.62 -1.32
C GLN A 106 -24.63 4.06 -0.90
N CYS A 107 -23.38 4.36 -0.54
CA CYS A 107 -22.97 5.70 -0.10
C CYS A 107 -23.01 6.77 -1.20
N THR A 108 -23.03 6.38 -2.48
CA THR A 108 -22.95 7.33 -3.60
C THR A 108 -24.27 7.50 -4.37
N GLY A 109 -25.34 6.80 -3.97
CA GLY A 109 -26.67 6.91 -4.59
C GLY A 109 -26.73 6.46 -6.05
N SER A 110 -25.70 5.77 -6.55
CA SER A 110 -25.64 5.28 -7.93
C SER A 110 -26.51 4.03 -8.10
N GLN A 111 -27.63 4.15 -8.80
CA GLN A 111 -28.49 3.00 -9.15
C GLN A 111 -27.91 2.12 -10.27
N THR A 112 -26.87 2.56 -10.97
CA THR A 112 -26.17 1.75 -11.97
C THR A 112 -25.06 0.95 -11.31
N ALA A 113 -25.34 -0.31 -11.03
CA ALA A 113 -24.38 -1.30 -10.56
C ALA A 113 -23.43 -1.71 -11.70
N ASP A 114 -22.46 -0.86 -12.04
CA ASP A 114 -21.33 -1.28 -12.86
C ASP A 114 -20.23 -1.81 -11.92
N GLY A 115 -20.36 -3.09 -11.55
CA GLY A 115 -19.51 -3.74 -10.54
C GLY A 115 -18.01 -3.65 -10.84
N THR A 116 -17.61 -3.62 -12.12
CA THR A 116 -16.20 -3.50 -12.52
C THR A 116 -15.60 -2.16 -12.09
N ARG A 117 -16.36 -1.06 -12.20
CA ARG A 117 -15.87 0.28 -11.83
C ARG A 117 -15.68 0.45 -10.33
N THR A 118 -16.54 -0.19 -9.54
CA THR A 118 -16.44 -0.16 -8.07
C THR A 118 -15.24 -0.99 -7.61
N VAL A 119 -14.96 -2.13 -8.27
CA VAL A 119 -13.76 -2.92 -8.01
C VAL A 119 -12.48 -2.12 -8.29
N ASP A 120 -12.41 -1.36 -9.40
CA ASP A 120 -11.23 -0.52 -9.69
C ASP A 120 -11.04 0.59 -8.64
N ALA A 121 -12.14 1.16 -8.13
CA ALA A 121 -12.11 2.15 -7.07
C ALA A 121 -11.62 1.55 -5.73
N VAL A 122 -12.09 0.35 -5.39
CA VAL A 122 -11.61 -0.43 -4.24
C VAL A 122 -10.11 -0.73 -4.41
N ALA A 123 -9.70 -1.14 -5.61
CA ALA A 123 -8.31 -1.44 -5.91
C ALA A 123 -7.41 -0.21 -5.73
N LEU A 124 -7.85 0.98 -6.15
CA LEU A 124 -7.15 2.23 -5.88
C LEU A 124 -7.06 2.53 -4.37
N GLY A 125 -8.14 2.29 -3.63
CA GLY A 125 -8.17 2.38 -2.17
C GLY A 125 -7.10 1.52 -1.50
N VAL A 126 -7.03 0.23 -1.85
CA VAL A 126 -6.02 -0.70 -1.33
C VAL A 126 -4.61 -0.31 -1.73
N LYS A 127 -4.39 0.09 -3.00
CA LYS A 127 -3.09 0.59 -3.48
C LYS A 127 -2.62 1.80 -2.69
N THR A 128 -3.54 2.69 -2.33
CA THR A 128 -3.25 3.89 -1.56
C THR A 128 -2.98 3.56 -0.09
N LEU A 129 -3.77 2.66 0.49
CA LEU A 129 -3.72 2.27 1.90
C LEU A 129 -2.51 1.42 2.27
N LEU A 130 -2.16 0.44 1.42
CA LEU A 130 -1.19 -0.61 1.76
C LEU A 130 -0.02 -0.71 0.78
N MET A 131 -0.05 0.01 -0.34
CA MET A 131 0.90 -0.18 -1.44
C MET A 131 0.96 -1.64 -1.93
N VAL A 132 -0.23 -2.25 -2.04
CA VAL A 132 -0.47 -3.60 -2.56
C VAL A 132 -1.38 -3.47 -3.77
N ASP A 133 -1.10 -4.20 -4.85
CA ASP A 133 -1.99 -4.24 -6.01
C ASP A 133 -2.98 -5.42 -5.92
N PRO A 134 -4.27 -5.19 -5.63
CA PRO A 134 -5.27 -6.27 -5.56
C PRO A 134 -5.86 -6.67 -6.93
N SER A 135 -5.53 -5.93 -7.99
CA SER A 135 -6.14 -6.11 -9.32
C SER A 135 -5.83 -7.50 -9.87
N ALA A 136 -6.76 -8.06 -10.64
CA ALA A 136 -6.50 -9.30 -11.35
C ALA A 136 -5.33 -9.10 -12.32
N LEU A 137 -4.24 -9.84 -12.12
CA LEU A 137 -3.21 -9.93 -13.16
C LEU A 137 -3.85 -10.63 -14.36
N HIS A 138 -3.80 -10.00 -15.53
CA HIS A 138 -4.02 -10.73 -16.78
C HIS A 138 -3.12 -11.97 -16.76
N HIS A 139 -3.73 -13.14 -16.92
CA HIS A 139 -3.10 -14.45 -16.77
C HIS A 139 -1.97 -14.62 -17.82
N SER A 140 -0.77 -14.11 -17.56
CA SER A 140 0.39 -14.47 -18.37
C SER A 140 0.82 -15.89 -18.00
N SER A 141 0.99 -16.76 -19.00
CA SER A 141 1.41 -18.16 -18.83
C SER A 141 2.71 -18.31 -18.01
N ASP A 142 3.57 -17.29 -18.00
CA ASP A 142 4.90 -17.27 -17.36
C ASP A 142 4.92 -17.17 -15.82
N ARG A 143 3.79 -17.35 -15.12
CA ARG A 143 3.71 -17.14 -13.66
C ARG A 143 4.64 -18.05 -12.86
N LEU A 144 4.77 -19.31 -13.28
CA LEU A 144 5.66 -20.28 -12.65
C LEU A 144 7.14 -19.89 -12.86
N GLU A 145 7.50 -19.47 -14.08
CA GLU A 145 8.86 -19.07 -14.42
C GLU A 145 9.29 -17.78 -13.72
N LYS A 146 8.36 -16.84 -13.55
CA LYS A 146 8.58 -15.59 -12.82
C LYS A 146 8.45 -15.77 -11.30
N GLY A 147 8.04 -16.95 -10.81
CA GLY A 147 7.74 -17.16 -9.39
C GLY A 147 6.69 -16.18 -8.83
N THR A 148 5.82 -15.64 -9.70
CA THR A 148 4.83 -14.61 -9.33
C THR A 148 3.48 -15.28 -9.05
N TYR A 149 3.41 -16.02 -7.94
CA TYR A 149 2.13 -16.45 -7.41
C TYR A 149 1.48 -15.28 -6.66
N ARG A 150 0.77 -14.40 -7.39
CA ARG A 150 -0.10 -13.42 -6.75
C ARG A 150 -1.48 -14.00 -6.51
N ILE A 151 -1.93 -13.93 -5.27
CA ILE A 151 -3.32 -14.20 -4.92
C ILE A 151 -4.13 -13.01 -5.46
N HIS A 152 -5.06 -13.30 -6.35
CA HIS A 152 -6.07 -12.34 -6.76
C HIS A 152 -7.12 -12.25 -5.65
N TRP A 153 -7.55 -11.04 -5.31
CA TRP A 153 -8.59 -10.84 -4.32
C TRP A 153 -9.95 -11.23 -4.91
N LYS A 154 -10.45 -12.41 -4.52
CA LYS A 154 -11.74 -12.91 -4.97
C LYS A 154 -12.90 -12.19 -4.29
N GLU A 155 -14.04 -12.15 -4.98
CA GLU A 155 -15.25 -11.44 -4.55
C GLU A 155 -15.77 -11.86 -3.16
N ASP A 156 -15.63 -13.15 -2.83
CA ASP A 156 -16.10 -13.82 -1.61
C ASP A 156 -15.07 -13.84 -0.48
N VAL A 157 -13.87 -13.28 -0.69
CA VAL A 157 -12.80 -13.30 0.30
C VAL A 157 -12.80 -12.00 1.12
N PRO A 158 -12.80 -12.08 2.47
CA PRO A 158 -12.64 -10.91 3.35
C PRO A 158 -11.35 -10.14 3.08
N PHE A 159 -11.38 -8.82 3.23
CA PHE A 159 -10.19 -7.97 3.03
C PHE A 159 -9.03 -8.37 3.96
N SER A 160 -9.30 -8.59 5.24
CA SER A 160 -8.34 -9.01 6.26
C SER A 160 -7.67 -10.33 5.88
N LYS A 161 -8.46 -11.29 5.40
CA LYS A 161 -7.97 -12.59 4.92
C LYS A 161 -7.13 -12.45 3.66
N TYR A 162 -7.58 -11.64 2.70
CA TYR A 162 -6.80 -11.35 1.49
C TYR A 162 -5.41 -10.79 1.82
N ILE A 163 -5.35 -9.84 2.75
CA ILE A 163 -4.09 -9.26 3.21
C ILE A 163 -3.25 -10.31 3.95
N GLN A 164 -3.85 -11.11 4.82
CA GLN A 164 -3.15 -12.21 5.51
C GLN A 164 -2.49 -13.18 4.53
N ASP A 165 -3.26 -13.64 3.54
CA ASP A 165 -2.81 -14.64 2.55
C ASP A 165 -1.79 -14.03 1.57
N SER A 166 -1.73 -12.69 1.45
CA SER A 166 -0.80 -11.98 0.58
C SER A 166 0.65 -11.95 1.10
N PHE A 167 0.88 -12.32 2.37
CA PHE A 167 2.21 -12.33 2.98
C PHE A 167 2.57 -13.71 3.53
N PRO A 168 3.85 -14.11 3.48
CA PRO A 168 4.28 -15.37 4.08
C PRO A 168 4.15 -15.31 5.61
N LEU A 169 3.45 -16.30 6.19
CA LEU A 169 3.30 -16.45 7.65
C LEU A 169 4.50 -17.13 8.32
N GLY A 170 5.33 -17.82 7.53
CA GLY A 170 6.46 -18.60 8.01
C GLY A 170 7.76 -17.80 8.06
N ASN A 171 8.51 -17.99 9.14
CA ASN A 171 9.90 -17.55 9.19
C ASN A 171 10.77 -18.43 8.29
N HIS A 172 11.63 -17.82 7.49
CA HIS A 172 12.64 -18.54 6.72
C HIS A 172 13.77 -18.97 7.67
N SER A 173 14.08 -20.27 7.69
CA SER A 173 15.06 -20.89 8.61
C SER A 173 16.43 -20.19 8.62
N ILE A 174 16.83 -19.61 7.48
CA ILE A 174 18.14 -18.93 7.31
C ILE A 174 18.04 -17.40 7.46
N LEU A 175 16.94 -16.79 7.01
CA LEU A 175 16.87 -15.33 6.79
C LEU A 175 16.11 -14.60 7.89
N SER A 176 15.27 -15.29 8.65
CA SER A 176 14.45 -14.67 9.71
C SER A 176 15.15 -14.51 11.05
N TYR A 177 16.33 -15.12 11.23
CA TYR A 177 17.08 -15.07 12.49
C TYR A 177 18.35 -14.25 12.32
N ASP A 178 18.38 -13.04 12.87
CA ASP A 178 19.50 -12.12 12.67
C ASP A 178 20.80 -12.65 13.30
N ASN A 179 20.67 -13.33 14.45
CA ASN A 179 21.78 -13.79 15.30
C ASN A 179 22.21 -15.25 15.10
N SER A 180 21.75 -15.95 14.07
CA SER A 180 22.22 -17.31 13.83
C SER A 180 23.61 -17.28 13.20
N GLU A 181 24.67 -17.52 13.98
CA GLU A 181 26.04 -17.67 13.47
C GLU A 181 26.15 -18.80 12.44
N SER A 182 25.25 -19.79 12.50
CA SER A 182 25.15 -20.94 11.61
C SER A 182 25.04 -20.59 10.12
N PHE A 183 24.65 -19.36 9.77
CA PHE A 183 24.49 -18.93 8.37
C PHE A 183 25.23 -17.63 8.04
N ALA A 184 26.18 -17.21 8.87
CA ALA A 184 26.91 -15.96 8.67
C ALA A 184 27.59 -15.87 7.29
N ASP A 185 28.15 -16.99 6.82
CA ASP A 185 28.83 -17.02 5.52
C ASP A 185 27.86 -16.97 4.34
N VAL A 186 26.69 -17.62 4.44
CA VAL A 186 25.62 -17.51 3.44
C VAL A 186 25.11 -16.07 3.35
N LYS A 187 24.89 -15.39 4.49
CA LYS A 187 24.45 -13.99 4.50
C LYS A 187 25.49 -13.05 3.88
N LYS A 188 26.79 -13.31 4.05
CA LYS A 188 27.86 -12.52 3.38
C LYS A 188 27.78 -12.64 1.86
N GLU A 189 27.49 -13.83 1.36
CA GLU A 189 27.34 -14.09 -0.08
C GLU A 189 26.06 -13.45 -0.66
N LEU A 190 25.00 -13.31 0.14
CA LEU A 190 23.74 -12.68 -0.26
C LEU A 190 23.77 -11.14 -0.25
N LYS A 191 24.91 -10.50 0.02
CA LYS A 191 25.03 -9.03 -0.07
C LYS A 191 24.71 -8.56 -1.49
N ALA A 192 23.98 -7.44 -1.61
CA ALA A 192 23.62 -6.82 -2.89
C ALA A 192 24.81 -6.65 -3.86
N VAL A 193 25.99 -6.32 -3.34
CA VAL A 193 27.22 -6.21 -4.15
C VAL A 193 27.64 -7.54 -4.77
N ASN A 194 27.47 -8.66 -4.06
CA ASN A 194 27.80 -10.00 -4.53
C ASN A 194 26.74 -10.52 -5.48
N LEU A 195 25.46 -10.29 -5.18
CA LEU A 195 24.36 -10.61 -6.10
C LEU A 195 24.55 -9.93 -7.46
N LYS A 196 24.94 -8.65 -7.46
CA LYS A 196 25.21 -7.90 -8.69
C LYS A 196 26.50 -8.36 -9.40
N LYS A 197 27.61 -8.48 -8.67
CA LYS A 197 28.93 -8.76 -9.27
C LYS A 197 29.14 -10.22 -9.66
N ARG A 198 28.68 -11.17 -8.83
CA ARG A 198 28.94 -12.61 -8.99
C ARG A 198 27.83 -13.33 -9.74
N LEU A 199 26.57 -12.94 -9.51
CA LEU A 199 25.40 -13.61 -10.08
C LEU A 199 24.74 -12.81 -11.22
N GLY A 200 25.26 -11.61 -11.53
CA GLY A 200 24.69 -10.74 -12.56
C GLY A 200 23.25 -10.29 -12.27
N ILE A 201 22.79 -10.42 -11.02
CA ILE A 201 21.42 -10.09 -10.63
C ILE A 201 21.26 -8.57 -10.66
N THR A 202 20.24 -8.11 -11.36
CA THR A 202 19.93 -6.68 -11.41
C THR A 202 18.87 -6.33 -10.37
N ILE A 203 19.18 -5.37 -9.51
CA ILE A 203 18.27 -4.93 -8.45
C ILE A 203 17.35 -3.84 -9.00
N ARG A 204 16.04 -4.00 -8.83
CA ARG A 204 15.02 -3.03 -9.25
C ARG A 204 14.18 -2.60 -8.08
N ALA A 205 13.77 -1.35 -8.11
CA ALA A 205 12.82 -0.81 -7.15
C ALA A 205 11.41 -1.35 -7.44
N THR A 206 10.66 -1.69 -6.39
CA THR A 206 9.24 -2.03 -6.49
C THR A 206 8.40 -1.19 -5.53
N SER A 207 7.15 -0.93 -5.93
CA SER A 207 6.13 -0.28 -5.10
C SER A 207 5.18 -1.25 -4.42
N ASP A 208 5.13 -2.51 -4.87
CA ASP A 208 4.33 -3.54 -4.21
C ASP A 208 5.15 -4.18 -3.09
N ILE A 209 4.72 -4.00 -1.85
CA ILE A 209 5.47 -4.52 -0.69
C ILE A 209 5.57 -6.05 -0.71
N ARG A 210 4.62 -6.76 -1.34
CA ARG A 210 4.67 -8.22 -1.47
C ARG A 210 5.83 -8.69 -2.35
N ASN A 211 6.33 -7.82 -3.22
CA ASN A 211 7.47 -8.12 -4.08
C ASN A 211 8.81 -7.73 -3.43
N HIS A 212 8.82 -7.35 -2.15
CA HIS A 212 10.09 -7.11 -1.45
C HIS A 212 10.91 -8.41 -1.41
N LEU A 213 12.13 -8.35 -1.95
CA LEU A 213 13.05 -9.49 -2.12
C LEU A 213 12.51 -10.59 -3.04
N HIS A 214 11.57 -10.26 -3.93
CA HIS A 214 11.11 -11.18 -4.96
C HIS A 214 12.15 -11.30 -6.07
N PHE A 215 12.58 -12.53 -6.37
CA PHE A 215 13.56 -12.83 -7.41
C PHE A 215 12.88 -13.43 -8.65
N ASP A 216 12.89 -12.69 -9.75
CA ASP A 216 12.47 -13.16 -11.06
C ASP A 216 13.65 -13.88 -11.74
N ARG A 217 13.60 -15.22 -11.69
CA ARG A 217 14.65 -16.07 -12.26
C ARG A 217 14.76 -15.93 -13.78
N LYS A 218 13.65 -15.70 -14.49
CA LYS A 218 13.63 -15.60 -15.96
C LYS A 218 14.39 -14.38 -16.43
N ASN A 219 14.18 -13.26 -15.74
CA ASN A 219 14.77 -11.98 -16.12
C ASN A 219 16.02 -11.61 -15.29
N ASN A 220 16.38 -12.44 -14.32
CA ASN A 220 17.49 -12.24 -13.39
C ASN A 220 17.42 -10.90 -12.62
N PHE A 221 16.20 -10.50 -12.22
CA PHE A 221 15.96 -9.28 -11.45
C PHE A 221 15.53 -9.59 -10.02
N LEU A 222 16.04 -8.83 -9.05
CA LEU A 222 15.58 -8.84 -7.67
C LEU A 222 14.82 -7.53 -7.38
N GLU A 223 13.55 -7.65 -7.02
CA GLU A 223 12.73 -6.51 -6.62
C GLU A 223 12.97 -6.12 -5.16
N VAL A 224 13.19 -4.84 -4.91
CA VAL A 224 13.41 -4.29 -3.57
C VAL A 224 12.44 -3.14 -3.33
N TYR A 225 11.56 -3.36 -2.36
CA TYR A 225 10.67 -2.31 -1.88
C TYR A 225 11.47 -1.18 -1.22
N HIS A 226 11.15 0.06 -1.57
CA HIS A 226 12.00 1.22 -1.26
C HIS A 226 11.27 2.40 -0.60
N TYR A 227 9.96 2.28 -0.34
CA TYR A 227 9.15 3.30 0.35
C TYR A 227 9.25 3.13 1.88
N THR A 228 10.47 3.15 2.40
CA THR A 228 10.73 2.87 3.83
C THR A 228 10.05 3.86 4.78
N SER A 229 9.90 5.12 4.38
CA SER A 229 9.16 6.12 5.16
C SER A 229 7.69 5.75 5.35
N PHE A 230 7.05 5.19 4.31
CA PHE A 230 5.67 4.71 4.40
C PHE A 230 5.55 3.58 5.43
N LEU A 231 6.43 2.58 5.36
CA LEU A 231 6.46 1.47 6.34
C LEU A 231 6.71 1.97 7.76
N LYS A 232 7.59 2.95 7.94
CA LYS A 232 7.84 3.55 9.25
C LYS A 232 6.60 4.21 9.83
N GLU A 233 5.80 4.91 9.02
CA GLU A 233 4.53 5.47 9.50
C GLU A 233 3.50 4.37 9.81
N GLN A 234 3.37 3.35 8.95
CA GLN A 234 2.48 2.21 9.22
C GLN A 234 2.80 1.53 10.55
N LEU A 235 4.09 1.28 10.82
CA LEU A 235 4.54 0.67 12.07
C LEU A 235 4.34 1.59 13.28
N ARG A 236 4.42 2.91 13.12
CA ARG A 236 4.19 3.85 14.24
C ARG A 236 2.74 3.85 14.70
N VAL A 237 1.80 3.72 13.77
CA VAL A 237 0.36 3.68 14.08
C VAL A 237 0.00 2.44 14.90
N THR A 238 0.68 1.32 14.66
CA THR A 238 0.42 0.05 15.36
C THR A 238 1.30 -0.17 16.60
N ARG A 239 2.42 0.56 16.74
CA ARG A 239 3.40 0.34 17.82
C ARG A 239 2.83 0.50 19.22
N ASP A 240 2.04 1.55 19.45
CA ASP A 240 1.62 1.97 20.79
C ASP A 240 0.17 1.54 21.10
N VAL A 241 -0.45 0.75 20.20
CA VAL A 241 -1.91 0.49 20.20
C VAL A 241 -2.22 -1.00 20.29
N GLY A 242 -2.37 -1.51 21.52
CA GLY A 242 -3.07 -2.76 21.87
C GLY A 242 -2.73 -4.01 21.02
N ASP A 243 -3.67 -4.94 20.96
CA ASP A 243 -3.48 -6.22 20.27
C ASP A 243 -3.62 -6.07 18.74
N CYS A 244 -2.49 -5.88 18.06
CA CYS A 244 -2.36 -5.95 16.61
C CYS A 244 -1.99 -7.36 16.11
N SER A 245 -2.26 -8.42 16.89
CA SER A 245 -1.95 -9.81 16.50
C SER A 245 -2.72 -10.30 15.27
N SER A 246 -3.83 -9.65 14.92
CA SER A 246 -4.64 -9.99 13.76
C SER A 246 -4.55 -8.93 12.65
N PRO A 247 -4.61 -9.34 11.36
CA PRO A 247 -4.73 -8.41 10.24
C PRO A 247 -5.95 -7.49 10.36
N SER A 248 -7.10 -8.02 10.82
CA SER A 248 -8.33 -7.23 11.00
C SER A 248 -8.16 -6.09 12.01
N SER A 249 -7.55 -6.36 13.18
CA SER A 249 -7.32 -5.31 14.19
C SER A 249 -6.30 -4.27 13.74
N SER A 250 -5.29 -4.68 12.98
CA SER A 250 -4.27 -3.78 12.41
C SER A 250 -4.85 -2.85 11.33
N LEU A 251 -5.72 -3.37 10.45
CA LEU A 251 -6.33 -2.61 9.35
C LEU A 251 -7.31 -1.52 9.83
N LYS A 252 -7.87 -1.64 11.04
CA LYS A 252 -8.79 -0.65 11.63
C LYS A 252 -8.11 0.67 12.04
N ARG A 253 -6.77 0.72 12.05
CA ARG A 253 -5.99 1.85 12.58
C ARG A 253 -5.70 2.91 11.54
#